data_AF-Q75UX6-F1
#
_entry.id   AF-Q75UX6-F1
#
_cell.length_a   1.000
_cell.length_b   1.000
_cell.length_c   1.000
_cell.angle_alpha   90.00
_cell.angle_beta   90.00
_cell.angle_gamma   90.00
#
_symmetry.space_group_name_H-M   'P 1'
#
loop_
_entity.id
_entity.type
_entity.pdbx_description
1 polymer ?
#
loop_
_entity_poly.entity_id
_entity_poly.type
_entity_poly.pdbx_seq_one_letter_code
_entity_poly.pdbx_strand_id
1 'polypeptide(L)'
;NVNHESGGLVYVEEINQANWPLYCDRNQSYGCPAGQSAYHGRGPIQLSWNFNYKAAGDALGIDLLNNPDRVKNEASVAYQTAIWYWMTQRGPGTMTPHDAMVNGRGFGETIRS
;
A
#
# COMPACT_ATOMS: atom_id res chain seq x y z
N ASN A 1 -13.01 3.89 -1.01
CA ASN A 1 -11.55 4.05 -0.88
C ASN A 1 -10.85 3.47 -2.08
N VAL A 2 -10.89 2.15 -2.35
CA VAL A 2 -10.28 1.53 -3.54
C VAL A 2 -10.60 2.25 -4.88
N ASN A 3 -11.87 2.57 -5.13
CA ASN A 3 -12.26 3.30 -6.35
C ASN A 3 -11.64 4.71 -6.42
N HIS A 4 -11.51 5.39 -5.29
CA HIS A 4 -10.89 6.72 -5.20
C HIS A 4 -9.39 6.65 -5.47
N GLU A 5 -8.68 5.70 -4.84
CA GLU A 5 -7.22 5.56 -4.92
C GLU A 5 -6.71 5.12 -6.30
N SER A 6 -7.53 4.43 -7.08
CA SER A 6 -7.11 3.83 -8.36
C SER A 6 -7.79 4.47 -9.58
N GLY A 7 -8.52 5.56 -9.40
CA GLY A 7 -9.34 6.18 -10.46
C GLY A 7 -10.36 5.20 -11.04
N GLY A 8 -11.00 4.39 -10.18
CA GLY A 8 -11.93 3.35 -10.59
C GLY A 8 -11.26 2.07 -11.12
N LEU A 9 -10.10 1.69 -10.57
CA LEU A 9 -9.26 0.56 -11.00
C LEU A 9 -8.62 0.73 -12.39
N VAL A 10 -8.65 1.94 -12.94
CA VAL A 10 -8.00 2.26 -14.22
C VAL A 10 -6.47 2.30 -14.07
N TYR A 11 -5.98 2.75 -12.92
CA TYR A 11 -4.54 2.91 -12.66
C TYR A 11 -4.00 1.80 -11.77
N VAL A 12 -3.08 1.02 -12.32
CA VAL A 12 -2.40 -0.08 -11.63
C VAL A 12 -1.11 0.38 -10.92
N GLU A 13 -0.54 1.51 -11.37
CA GLU A 13 0.63 2.16 -10.77
C GLU A 13 0.50 3.69 -10.79
N GLU A 14 1.25 4.37 -9.94
CA GLU A 14 1.27 5.83 -9.85
C GLU A 14 1.73 6.47 -11.18
N ILE A 15 0.92 7.41 -11.70
CA ILE A 15 1.12 8.04 -13.01
C ILE A 15 2.36 8.93 -13.04
N ASN A 16 2.62 9.69 -11.96
CA ASN A 16 3.69 10.68 -11.96
C ASN A 16 5.05 10.04 -11.63
N GLN A 17 5.75 9.60 -12.67
CA GLN A 17 7.06 8.96 -12.53
C GLN A 17 8.14 9.84 -11.87
N ALA A 18 7.99 11.18 -11.91
CA ALA A 18 8.92 12.08 -11.26
C ALA A 18 8.94 11.92 -9.73
N ASN A 19 7.84 11.43 -9.14
CA ASN A 19 7.73 11.21 -7.70
C ASN A 19 8.32 9.87 -7.25
N TRP A 20 8.51 8.91 -8.16
CA TRP A 20 8.90 7.55 -7.80
C TRP A 20 10.15 7.44 -6.92
N PRO A 21 11.20 8.26 -7.09
CA PRO A 21 12.38 8.22 -6.21
C PRO A 21 12.12 8.64 -4.76
N LEU A 22 10.98 9.28 -4.47
CA LEU A 22 10.64 9.80 -3.14
C LEU A 22 10.30 8.68 -2.15
N TYR A 23 9.76 7.56 -2.64
CA TYR A 23 9.17 6.50 -1.82
C TYR A 23 10.19 5.50 -1.26
N CYS A 24 11.46 5.86 -1.22
CA CYS A 24 12.50 5.05 -0.61
C CYS A 24 13.04 5.78 0.62
N ASP A 25 12.59 5.32 1.79
CA ASP A 25 13.16 5.74 3.07
C ASP A 25 14.48 4.99 3.31
N ARG A 26 15.59 5.70 3.10
CA ARG A 26 16.95 5.17 3.28
C ARG A 26 17.36 4.99 4.74
N ASN A 27 16.57 5.51 5.69
CA ASN A 27 16.84 5.32 7.12
C ASN A 27 16.42 3.92 7.60
N GLN A 28 15.64 3.19 6.81
CA GLN A 28 15.30 1.80 7.09
C GLN A 28 16.54 0.92 6.97
N SER A 29 16.77 0.03 7.94
CA SER A 29 17.97 -0.84 7.98
C SER A 29 18.07 -1.78 6.77
N TYR A 30 16.94 -2.14 6.17
CA TYR A 30 16.86 -2.96 4.96
C TYR A 30 16.94 -2.14 3.66
N GLY A 31 16.94 -0.81 3.74
CA GLY A 31 17.06 0.08 2.59
C GLY A 31 16.01 -0.16 1.50
N CYS A 32 16.46 -0.12 0.25
CA CYS A 32 15.62 -0.15 -0.95
C CYS A 32 16.21 -1.11 -1.99
N PRO A 33 16.19 -2.43 -1.72
CA PRO A 33 16.91 -3.42 -2.54
C PRO A 33 16.37 -3.55 -3.97
N ALA A 34 15.09 -3.24 -4.20
CA ALA A 34 14.52 -3.21 -5.56
C ALA A 34 14.89 -1.94 -6.34
N GLY A 35 15.59 -0.99 -5.71
CA GLY A 35 15.99 0.30 -6.29
C GLY A 35 15.27 1.50 -5.68
N GLN A 36 15.89 2.68 -5.77
CA GLN A 36 15.38 3.93 -5.18
C GLN A 36 13.96 4.29 -5.65
N SER A 37 13.65 4.04 -6.93
CA SER A 37 12.37 4.43 -7.56
C SER A 37 11.34 3.29 -7.57
N ALA A 38 11.60 2.19 -6.86
CA ALA A 38 10.82 0.96 -7.01
C ALA A 38 9.59 0.89 -6.11
N TYR A 39 9.39 1.84 -5.18
CA TYR A 39 8.35 1.75 -4.13
C TYR A 39 7.23 2.80 -4.28
N HIS A 40 7.01 3.26 -5.52
CA HIS A 40 5.87 4.09 -5.89
C HIS A 40 4.53 3.35 -5.74
N GLY A 41 3.43 4.08 -5.83
CA GLY A 41 2.08 3.54 -5.66
C GLY A 41 1.76 2.43 -6.64
N ARG A 42 1.28 1.28 -6.13
CA ARG A 42 0.75 0.17 -6.95
C ARG A 42 -0.54 -0.41 -6.38
N GLY A 43 -1.36 -0.94 -7.28
CA GLY A 43 -2.56 -1.70 -6.94
C GLY A 43 -3.72 -0.86 -6.38
N PRO A 44 -4.76 -1.53 -5.84
CA PRO A 44 -6.04 -0.93 -5.50
C PRO A 44 -5.99 0.11 -4.38
N ILE A 45 -4.96 0.05 -3.51
CA ILE A 45 -4.75 0.98 -2.40
C ILE A 45 -3.52 1.89 -2.63
N GLN A 46 -2.92 1.84 -3.83
CA GLN A 46 -1.69 2.58 -4.17
C GLN A 46 -0.59 2.40 -3.11
N LEU A 47 -0.27 1.13 -2.80
CA LEU A 47 0.76 0.78 -1.82
C LEU A 47 2.08 1.48 -2.19
N SER A 48 2.57 2.32 -1.29
CA SER A 48 3.73 3.19 -1.49
C SER A 48 4.67 3.09 -0.29
N TRP A 49 5.95 3.41 -0.49
CA TRP A 49 7.05 3.33 0.50
C TRP A 49 7.62 1.96 0.78
N ASN A 50 8.95 1.84 0.77
CA ASN A 50 9.70 0.59 1.05
C ASN A 50 9.28 -0.09 2.36
N PHE A 51 8.99 0.67 3.42
CA PHE A 51 8.53 0.10 4.69
C PHE A 51 7.13 -0.52 4.62
N ASN A 52 6.22 0.02 3.81
CA ASN A 52 4.89 -0.59 3.62
C ASN A 52 4.98 -1.85 2.75
N TYR A 53 5.82 -1.84 1.71
CA TYR A 53 6.10 -3.06 0.94
C TYR A 53 6.71 -4.15 1.83
N LYS A 54 7.62 -3.80 2.75
CA LYS A 54 8.17 -4.73 3.73
C LYS A 54 7.09 -5.28 4.68
N ALA A 55 6.32 -4.40 5.31
CA ALA A 55 5.30 -4.79 6.29
C ALA A 55 4.18 -5.63 5.67
N ALA A 56 3.70 -5.27 4.48
CA ALA A 56 2.71 -6.04 3.73
C ALA A 56 3.29 -7.40 3.32
N GLY A 57 4.53 -7.42 2.83
CA GLY A 57 5.20 -8.66 2.43
C GLY A 57 5.38 -9.65 3.59
N ASP A 58 5.78 -9.16 4.75
CA ASP A 58 5.93 -9.98 5.96
C ASP A 58 4.60 -10.57 6.42
N ALA A 59 3.52 -9.77 6.41
CA ALA A 59 2.20 -10.23 6.84
C ALA A 59 1.58 -11.26 5.88
N LEU A 60 1.88 -11.14 4.58
CA LEU A 60 1.33 -12.01 3.54
C LEU A 60 2.22 -13.23 3.24
N GLY A 61 3.46 -13.25 3.72
CA GLY A 61 4.46 -14.26 3.35
C GLY A 61 4.93 -14.12 1.90
N ILE A 62 4.96 -12.90 1.36
CA ILE A 62 5.27 -12.57 -0.03
C ILE A 62 6.41 -11.55 -0.03
N ASP A 63 7.53 -11.84 -0.69
CA ASP A 63 8.65 -10.88 -0.74
C ASP A 63 8.38 -9.69 -1.67
N LEU A 64 7.64 -8.71 -1.15
CA LEU A 64 7.28 -7.47 -1.82
C LEU A 64 8.39 -6.41 -1.71
N LEU A 65 9.31 -6.52 -0.75
CA LEU A 65 10.42 -5.57 -0.62
C LEU A 65 11.41 -5.73 -1.78
N ASN A 66 11.76 -6.96 -2.15
CA ASN A 66 12.65 -7.21 -3.30
C ASN A 66 11.89 -7.29 -4.63
N ASN A 67 10.59 -7.62 -4.60
CA ASN A 67 9.77 -7.79 -5.81
C ASN A 67 8.49 -6.91 -5.77
N PRO A 68 8.61 -5.57 -5.72
CA PRO A 68 7.46 -4.69 -5.59
C PRO A 68 6.50 -4.75 -6.79
N ASP A 69 7.00 -5.10 -7.98
CA ASP A 69 6.18 -5.22 -9.20
C ASP A 69 5.17 -6.37 -9.14
N ARG A 70 5.28 -7.30 -8.19
CA ARG A 70 4.24 -8.31 -7.96
C ARG A 70 2.89 -7.67 -7.65
N VAL A 71 2.87 -6.51 -6.99
CA VAL A 71 1.63 -5.78 -6.67
C VAL A 71 0.91 -5.28 -7.93
N LYS A 72 1.63 -4.97 -9.03
CA LYS A 72 1.01 -4.56 -10.29
C LYS A 72 0.76 -5.72 -11.25
N ASN A 73 1.56 -6.78 -11.18
CA ASN A 73 1.50 -7.90 -12.12
C ASN A 73 0.56 -9.04 -11.66
N GLU A 74 0.38 -9.21 -10.35
CA GLU A 74 -0.42 -10.30 -9.78
C GLU A 74 -1.68 -9.75 -9.09
N ALA A 75 -2.85 -9.94 -9.72
CA ALA A 75 -4.11 -9.42 -9.19
C ALA A 75 -4.41 -9.92 -7.77
N SER A 76 -4.12 -11.19 -7.46
CA SER A 76 -4.29 -11.75 -6.12
C SER A 76 -3.44 -11.03 -5.08
N VAL A 77 -2.18 -10.73 -5.39
CA VAL A 77 -1.27 -9.97 -4.51
C VAL A 77 -1.78 -8.54 -4.34
N ALA A 78 -2.23 -7.90 -5.42
CA ALA A 78 -2.78 -6.55 -5.40
C ALA A 78 -3.99 -6.42 -4.45
N TYR A 79 -4.90 -7.39 -4.46
CA TYR A 79 -6.05 -7.39 -3.55
C TYR A 79 -5.66 -7.80 -2.12
N GLN A 80 -4.71 -8.71 -1.95
CA GLN A 80 -4.20 -9.08 -0.62
C GLN A 80 -3.56 -7.89 0.09
N THR A 81 -2.78 -7.05 -0.61
CA THR A 81 -2.20 -5.85 -0.01
C THR A 81 -3.28 -4.82 0.36
N ALA A 82 -4.32 -4.66 -0.46
CA ALA A 82 -5.45 -3.80 -0.14
C ALA A 82 -6.24 -4.26 1.09
N ILE A 83 -6.50 -5.57 1.21
CA ILE A 83 -7.16 -6.15 2.38
C ILE A 83 -6.26 -6.05 3.61
N TRP A 84 -4.96 -6.34 3.49
CA TRP A 84 -3.99 -6.17 4.57
C TRP A 84 -4.04 -4.75 5.14
N TYR A 85 -4.04 -3.73 4.28
CA TYR A 85 -4.15 -2.34 4.71
C TYR A 85 -5.44 -2.11 5.50
N TRP A 86 -6.58 -2.51 4.92
CA TRP A 86 -7.91 -2.35 5.52
C TRP A 86 -8.06 -3.00 6.90
N MET A 87 -7.44 -4.17 7.08
CA MET A 87 -7.58 -4.98 8.28
C MET A 87 -6.57 -4.64 9.37
N THR A 88 -5.42 -4.04 9.03
CA THR A 88 -4.28 -3.95 9.97
C THR A 88 -3.69 -2.55 10.11
N GLN A 89 -3.84 -1.70 9.11
CA GLN A 89 -3.21 -0.38 9.09
C GLN A 89 -4.19 0.69 9.55
N ARG A 90 -3.66 1.67 10.29
CA ARG A 90 -4.41 2.84 10.76
C ARG A 90 -4.09 4.10 9.97
N GLY A 91 -3.06 4.05 9.11
CA GLY A 91 -2.47 5.19 8.43
C GLY A 91 -2.31 6.42 9.35
N PRO A 92 -2.74 7.62 8.94
CA PRO A 92 -2.71 8.81 9.77
C PRO A 92 -3.85 8.90 10.81
N GLY A 93 -4.75 7.90 10.83
CA GLY A 93 -5.89 7.82 11.73
C GLY A 93 -5.57 7.17 13.07
N THR A 94 -6.62 6.78 13.79
CA THR A 94 -6.50 6.21 15.16
C THR A 94 -6.93 4.74 15.26
N MET A 95 -7.55 4.19 14.22
CA MET A 95 -8.08 2.82 14.16
C MET A 95 -7.98 2.27 12.74
N THR A 96 -8.22 0.97 12.56
CA THR A 96 -8.24 0.37 11.23
C THR A 96 -9.56 0.72 10.52
N PRO A 97 -9.58 0.77 9.17
CA PRO A 97 -10.82 0.88 8.41
C PRO A 97 -11.82 -0.23 8.74
N HIS A 98 -11.33 -1.46 8.99
CA HIS A 98 -12.17 -2.56 9.45
C HIS A 98 -12.87 -2.22 10.77
N ASP A 99 -12.12 -1.84 11.81
CA ASP A 99 -12.66 -1.49 13.13
C ASP A 99 -13.64 -0.32 13.05
N ALA A 100 -13.36 0.67 12.20
CA ALA A 100 -14.24 1.80 11.98
C ALA A 100 -15.63 1.35 11.50
N MET A 101 -15.67 0.40 10.57
CA MET A 101 -16.92 -0.10 10.01
C MET A 101 -17.65 -1.07 10.95
N VAL A 102 -16.96 -2.07 11.49
CA VAL A 102 -17.61 -3.11 12.32
C VAL A 102 -18.07 -2.60 13.68
N ASN A 103 -17.43 -1.54 14.20
CA ASN A 103 -17.81 -0.91 15.47
C ASN A 103 -18.67 0.35 15.29
N GLY A 104 -19.18 0.63 14.08
CA GLY A 104 -20.09 1.74 13.83
C GLY A 104 -19.50 3.13 14.07
N ARG A 105 -18.18 3.31 13.92
CA ARG A 105 -17.48 4.60 14.08
C ARG A 105 -17.64 5.53 12.87
N GLY A 106 -18.20 5.00 11.77
CA GLY A 106 -18.60 5.75 10.59
C GLY A 106 -17.55 5.72 9.47
N PHE A 107 -18.03 5.88 8.23
CA PHE A 107 -17.20 5.79 7.03
C PHE A 107 -16.06 6.83 7.00
N GLY A 108 -16.24 7.99 7.67
CA GLY A 108 -15.24 9.05 7.73
C GLY A 108 -13.91 8.63 8.38
N GLU A 109 -13.93 7.68 9.32
CA GLU A 109 -12.67 7.17 9.90
C GLU A 109 -11.87 6.34 8.91
N THR A 110 -12.54 5.68 7.95
CA THR A 110 -11.86 4.94 6.88
C THR A 110 -11.13 5.84 5.89
N ILE A 111 -11.51 7.12 5.80
CA ILE A 111 -10.86 8.15 4.97
C ILE A 111 -9.66 8.76 5.69
N ARG A 112 -9.71 8.83 7.03
CA ARG A 112 -8.59 9.26 7.86
C ARG A 112 -7.51 8.19 8.02
N SER A 113 -7.83 6.94 7.68
CA SER A 113 -6.94 5.79 7.82
C SER A 113 -6.03 5.60 6.62
#